data_AF-A0AAV1S6T1-F1
#
_entry.id   AF-A0AAV1S6T1-F1
#
_cell.length_a   1.000
_cell.length_b   1.000
_cell.length_c   1.000
_cell.angle_alpha   90.00
_cell.angle_beta   90.00
_cell.angle_gamma   90.00
#
_symmetry.space_group_name_H-M   'P 1'
#
loop_
_entity.id
_entity.type
_entity.pdbx_description
1 polymer ?
#
loop_
_entity_poly.entity_id
_entity_poly.type
_entity_poly.pdbx_seq_one_letter_code
_entity_poly.pdbx_strand_id
1 'polypeptide(L)'
;MEGEGSSSEMEFTNIETNADSIDNSVIFHVIKGVVGFVLYMHQQIPSILQDISLEFDSLQTEYKELETAITQTDLKASVRRNHISKMREVKHGTKRLEKLVNTVGGLESALQLIISEVLCIEEVVLVLGASPIRPRYVYELCFLRGKVVQRDDDGGFAKSKVAEGISKKAVRALIRKGAGSGSYPGPTKLFLLVKAPSSFNLPLHFLPKRDFRYSKKIVPSRLQIKCRSHVLQMDAPDCSSQTSSSRNLRESASNDLIWFQCRHVIKGLAFKIPTEE
;
A
#
# COMPACT_ATOMS: atom_id res chain seq x y z
N MET A 1 -21.81 -20.85 34.92
CA MET A 1 -20.41 -20.59 35.28
C MET A 1 -19.71 -20.21 33.98
N GLU A 2 -19.56 -18.91 33.79
CA GLU A 2 -18.96 -18.31 32.60
C GLU A 2 -17.46 -18.57 32.64
N GLY A 3 -16.94 -19.19 31.58
CA GLY A 3 -15.51 -19.39 31.38
C GLY A 3 -15.04 -18.41 30.32
N GLU A 4 -14.21 -17.47 30.77
CA GLU A 4 -13.59 -16.39 30.02
C GLU A 4 -13.02 -16.87 28.68
N GLY A 5 -13.63 -16.39 27.60
CA GLY A 5 -13.03 -16.45 26.28
C GLY A 5 -11.79 -15.57 26.28
N SER A 6 -10.62 -16.20 26.45
CA SER A 6 -9.32 -15.59 26.16
C SER A 6 -9.35 -15.03 24.73
N SER A 7 -9.66 -13.74 24.64
CA SER A 7 -9.41 -12.93 23.46
C SER A 7 -7.91 -12.94 23.29
N SER A 8 -7.39 -13.78 22.38
CA SER A 8 -5.99 -13.69 21.99
C SER A 8 -5.79 -12.29 21.38
N GLU A 9 -5.30 -11.36 22.17
CA GLU A 9 -4.77 -10.08 21.70
C GLU A 9 -3.61 -10.41 20.76
N MET A 10 -3.90 -10.55 19.46
CA MET A 10 -2.86 -10.81 18.47
C MET A 10 -1.93 -9.61 18.42
N GLU A 11 -0.70 -9.87 18.86
CA GLU A 11 0.33 -8.89 19.15
C GLU A 11 0.77 -8.13 17.89
N PHE A 12 0.78 -6.80 18.01
CA PHE A 12 1.37 -5.93 16.99
C PHE A 12 2.88 -6.15 16.96
N THR A 13 3.45 -6.26 15.76
CA THR A 13 4.90 -6.13 15.64
C THR A 13 5.27 -4.66 15.55
N ASN A 14 5.95 -4.19 16.58
CA ASN A 14 6.41 -2.82 16.69
C ASN A 14 7.58 -2.55 15.73
N ILE A 15 7.49 -1.45 15.00
CA ILE A 15 8.54 -0.92 14.14
C ILE A 15 8.87 0.47 14.65
N GLU A 16 10.03 0.59 15.26
CA GLU A 16 10.52 1.86 15.80
C GLU A 16 11.37 2.60 14.79
N THR A 17 11.15 3.90 14.69
CA THR A 17 12.01 4.84 13.97
C THR A 17 12.68 5.81 14.91
N ASN A 18 13.95 6.14 14.61
CA ASN A 18 14.71 7.16 15.33
C ASN A 18 14.24 8.58 14.99
N ALA A 19 13.37 8.74 13.99
CA ALA A 19 12.78 10.02 13.65
C ALA A 19 11.82 10.50 14.74
N ASP A 20 11.80 11.81 14.96
CA ASP A 20 10.99 12.44 16.00
C ASP A 20 9.48 12.47 15.65
N SER A 21 9.15 12.40 14.37
CA SER A 21 7.78 12.35 13.85
C SER A 21 7.64 11.43 12.64
N ILE A 22 6.40 11.07 12.32
CA ILE A 22 6.01 10.36 11.09
C ILE A 22 5.09 11.31 10.33
N ASP A 23 5.60 11.86 9.23
CA ASP A 23 4.85 12.77 8.37
C ASP A 23 4.03 12.01 7.31
N ASN A 24 3.24 12.79 6.55
CA ASN A 24 2.37 12.30 5.49
C ASN A 24 3.15 11.59 4.35
N SER A 25 4.34 12.10 3.99
CA SER A 25 5.17 11.50 2.95
C SER A 25 5.69 10.13 3.38
N VAL A 26 6.14 9.99 4.63
CA VAL A 26 6.57 8.72 5.23
C VAL A 26 5.43 7.70 5.19
N ILE A 27 4.22 8.08 5.61
CA ILE A 27 3.06 7.18 5.59
C ILE A 27 2.78 6.69 4.17
N PHE A 28 2.72 7.61 3.20
CA PHE A 28 2.50 7.29 1.80
C PHE A 28 3.52 6.26 1.27
N HIS A 29 4.81 6.54 1.46
CA HIS A 29 5.89 5.68 0.95
C HIS A 29 5.99 4.33 1.67
N VAL A 30 5.62 4.26 2.95
CA VAL A 30 5.52 3.00 3.69
C VAL A 30 4.37 2.15 3.15
N ILE A 31 3.18 2.72 2.96
CA ILE A 31 2.04 2.02 2.36
C ILE A 31 2.40 1.53 0.95
N LYS A 32 2.97 2.39 0.11
CA LYS A 32 3.42 2.06 -1.25
C LYS A 32 4.44 0.90 -1.23
N GLY A 33 5.43 0.95 -0.34
CA GLY A 33 6.42 -0.11 -0.18
C GLY A 33 5.80 -1.46 0.22
N VAL A 34 4.87 -1.43 1.18
CA VAL A 34 4.16 -2.66 1.63
C VAL A 34 3.24 -3.20 0.54
N VAL A 35 2.54 -2.35 -0.22
CA VAL A 35 1.71 -2.76 -1.37
C VAL A 35 2.56 -3.49 -2.42
N GLY A 36 3.70 -2.91 -2.82
CA GLY A 36 4.61 -3.54 -3.77
C GLY A 36 5.15 -4.88 -3.27
N PHE A 37 5.54 -4.94 -2.00
CA PHE A 37 5.99 -6.18 -1.36
C PHE A 37 4.90 -7.25 -1.33
N VAL A 38 3.68 -6.93 -0.90
CA VAL A 38 2.56 -7.88 -0.82
C VAL A 38 2.23 -8.44 -2.20
N LEU A 39 2.21 -7.60 -3.23
CA LEU A 39 1.96 -8.06 -4.61
C LEU A 39 3.05 -9.02 -5.08
N TYR A 40 4.33 -8.67 -4.86
CA TYR A 40 5.46 -9.49 -5.30
C TYR A 40 5.53 -10.82 -4.53
N MET A 41 5.49 -10.78 -3.20
CA MET A 41 5.64 -11.97 -2.36
C MET A 41 4.52 -12.99 -2.53
N HIS A 42 3.31 -12.53 -2.85
CA HIS A 42 2.19 -13.43 -3.14
C HIS A 42 2.09 -13.78 -4.63
N GLN A 43 3.14 -13.50 -5.41
CA GLN A 43 3.25 -13.84 -6.83
C GLN A 43 2.09 -13.26 -7.66
N GLN A 44 1.61 -12.08 -7.27
CA GLN A 44 0.57 -11.34 -8.00
C GLN A 44 1.16 -10.53 -9.15
N ILE A 45 2.46 -10.26 -9.10
CA ILE A 45 3.23 -9.57 -10.13
C ILE A 45 4.55 -10.32 -10.36
N PRO A 46 5.09 -10.31 -11.60
CA PRO A 46 6.26 -11.11 -11.95
C PRO A 46 7.60 -10.55 -11.44
N SER A 47 7.66 -9.26 -11.15
CA SER A 47 8.82 -8.54 -10.63
C SER A 47 8.36 -7.40 -9.72
N ILE A 48 9.28 -6.70 -9.07
CA ILE A 48 8.93 -5.55 -8.23
C ILE A 48 8.32 -4.43 -9.09
N LEU A 49 7.42 -3.63 -8.49
CA LEU A 49 6.69 -2.57 -9.22
C LEU A 49 7.61 -1.60 -9.97
N GLN A 50 8.80 -1.31 -9.43
CA GLN A 50 9.79 -0.44 -10.09
C GLN A 50 10.24 -1.01 -11.44
N ASP A 51 10.57 -2.31 -11.48
CA ASP A 51 11.03 -2.97 -12.71
C ASP A 51 9.89 -3.05 -13.74
N ILE A 52 8.66 -3.29 -13.28
CA ILE A 52 7.47 -3.31 -14.16
C ILE A 52 7.22 -1.95 -14.78
N SER A 53 7.35 -0.86 -14.00
CA SER A 53 7.24 0.50 -14.53
C SER A 53 8.31 0.76 -15.58
N LEU A 54 9.56 0.37 -15.33
CA LEU A 54 10.66 0.51 -16.31
C LEU A 54 10.41 -0.31 -17.58
N GLU A 55 9.95 -1.56 -17.45
CA GLU A 55 9.58 -2.41 -18.60
C GLU A 55 8.46 -1.74 -19.42
N PHE A 56 7.43 -1.23 -18.75
CA PHE A 56 6.32 -0.55 -19.41
C PHE A 56 6.75 0.70 -20.17
N ASP A 57 7.59 1.55 -19.55
CA ASP A 57 8.09 2.77 -20.17
C ASP A 57 9.01 2.46 -21.36
N SER A 58 9.84 1.41 -21.25
CA SER A 58 10.65 0.90 -22.36
C SER A 58 9.78 0.44 -23.53
N LEU A 59 8.73 -0.34 -23.27
CA LEU A 59 7.79 -0.80 -24.31
C LEU A 59 7.05 0.36 -24.97
N GLN A 60 6.63 1.37 -24.19
CA GLN A 60 5.99 2.58 -24.74
C GLN A 60 6.95 3.37 -25.64
N THR A 61 8.23 3.45 -25.26
CA THR A 61 9.26 4.15 -26.02
C THR A 61 9.56 3.41 -27.32
N GLU A 62 9.78 2.09 -27.25
CA GLU A 62 10.00 1.24 -28.43
C GLU A 62 8.81 1.29 -29.40
N TYR A 63 7.57 1.30 -28.89
CA TYR A 63 6.39 1.44 -29.73
C TYR A 63 6.39 2.75 -30.53
N LYS A 64 6.71 3.89 -29.87
CA LYS A 64 6.80 5.20 -30.52
C LYS A 64 7.93 5.27 -31.54
N GLU A 65 9.08 4.67 -31.24
CA GLU A 65 10.20 4.56 -32.17
C GLU A 65 9.85 3.72 -33.41
N LEU A 66 9.16 2.59 -33.23
CA LEU A 66 8.69 1.77 -34.35
C LEU A 66 7.62 2.49 -35.18
N GLU A 67 6.72 3.23 -34.54
CA GLU A 67 5.70 4.03 -35.22
C GLU A 67 6.34 5.11 -36.11
N THR A 68 7.26 5.90 -35.54
CA THR A 68 8.01 6.91 -36.30
C THR A 68 8.84 6.29 -37.43
N ALA A 69 9.52 5.16 -37.18
CA ALA A 69 10.28 4.48 -38.22
C ALA A 69 9.40 4.02 -39.39
N ILE A 70 8.21 3.45 -39.14
CA ILE A 70 7.29 3.00 -40.20
C ILE A 70 6.78 4.15 -41.07
N THR A 71 6.67 5.36 -40.52
CA THR A 71 6.26 6.55 -41.27
C THR A 71 7.36 7.12 -42.17
N GLN A 72 8.60 6.65 -42.06
CA GLN A 72 9.69 7.08 -42.93
C GLN A 72 9.55 6.48 -44.34
N THR A 73 9.59 7.35 -45.35
CA THR A 73 9.25 7.06 -46.75
C THR A 73 10.24 6.11 -47.45
N ASP A 74 11.46 5.95 -46.93
CA ASP A 74 12.57 5.23 -47.59
C ASP A 74 12.82 3.79 -47.09
N LEU A 75 11.91 3.20 -46.31
CA LEU A 75 12.09 1.85 -45.79
C LEU A 75 11.82 0.75 -46.82
N LYS A 76 12.79 -0.16 -46.99
CA LYS A 76 12.60 -1.42 -47.75
C LYS A 76 11.40 -2.20 -47.20
N ALA A 77 10.60 -2.80 -48.09
CA ALA A 77 9.37 -3.52 -47.73
C ALA A 77 9.58 -4.69 -46.73
N SER A 78 10.74 -5.35 -46.74
CA SER A 78 11.09 -6.40 -45.77
C SER A 78 11.30 -5.83 -44.36
N VAL A 79 12.00 -4.69 -44.25
CA VAL A 79 12.24 -3.98 -42.98
C VAL A 79 10.93 -3.49 -42.39
N ARG A 80 10.06 -2.90 -43.24
CA ARG A 80 8.72 -2.46 -42.84
C ARG A 80 7.88 -3.60 -42.27
N ARG A 81 7.89 -4.79 -42.91
CA ARG A 81 7.20 -5.99 -42.39
C ARG A 81 7.74 -6.44 -41.03
N ASN A 82 9.06 -6.42 -40.85
CA ASN A 82 9.68 -6.75 -39.57
C ASN A 82 9.29 -5.76 -38.47
N HIS A 83 9.31 -4.45 -38.74
CA HIS A 83 8.85 -3.43 -37.79
C HIS A 83 7.38 -3.61 -37.41
N ILE A 84 6.50 -3.91 -38.37
CA ILE A 84 5.09 -4.19 -38.10
C ILE A 84 4.92 -5.43 -37.21
N SER A 85 5.73 -6.49 -37.42
CA SER A 85 5.69 -7.68 -36.57
C SER A 85 6.09 -7.35 -35.13
N LYS A 86 7.23 -6.69 -34.95
CA LYS A 86 7.70 -6.25 -33.63
C LYS A 86 6.70 -5.33 -32.94
N MET A 87 6.10 -4.39 -33.67
CA MET A 87 5.09 -3.48 -33.13
C MET A 87 3.87 -4.22 -32.57
N ARG A 88 3.49 -5.38 -33.14
CA ARG A 88 2.42 -6.23 -32.59
C ARG A 88 2.84 -6.87 -31.26
N GLU A 89 4.08 -7.33 -31.15
CA GLU A 89 4.64 -7.92 -29.94
C GLU A 89 4.72 -6.87 -28.82
N VAL A 90 5.29 -5.69 -29.11
CA VAL A 90 5.39 -4.57 -28.17
C VAL A 90 4.00 -4.15 -27.71
N LYS A 91 3.05 -3.96 -28.63
CA LYS A 91 1.66 -3.59 -28.29
C LYS A 91 0.98 -4.63 -27.40
N HIS A 92 1.27 -5.91 -27.60
CA HIS A 92 0.76 -6.97 -26.72
C HIS A 92 1.39 -6.88 -25.32
N GLY A 93 2.70 -6.67 -25.23
CA GLY A 93 3.43 -6.44 -23.98
C GLY A 93 2.89 -5.22 -23.21
N THR A 94 2.70 -4.09 -23.88
CA THR A 94 2.13 -2.87 -23.29
C THR A 94 0.75 -3.15 -22.69
N LYS A 95 -0.16 -3.74 -23.47
CA LYS A 95 -1.53 -4.06 -23.00
C LYS A 95 -1.55 -5.00 -21.80
N ARG A 96 -0.59 -5.92 -21.70
CA ARG A 96 -0.45 -6.85 -20.58
C ARG A 96 -0.20 -6.12 -19.26
N LEU A 97 0.65 -5.08 -19.28
CA LEU A 97 1.06 -4.34 -18.07
C LEU A 97 0.24 -3.09 -17.81
N GLU A 98 -0.35 -2.49 -18.85
CA GLU A 98 -1.05 -1.20 -18.81
C GLU A 98 -2.09 -1.13 -17.69
N LYS A 99 -2.95 -2.14 -17.57
CA LYS A 99 -3.98 -2.15 -16.52
C LYS A 99 -3.38 -2.14 -15.12
N LEU A 100 -2.29 -2.88 -14.91
CA LEU A 100 -1.62 -2.94 -13.62
C LEU A 100 -1.00 -1.57 -13.29
N VAL A 101 -0.19 -1.02 -14.20
CA VAL A 101 0.51 0.26 -14.03
C VAL A 101 -0.49 1.40 -13.78
N ASN A 102 -1.55 1.49 -14.59
CA ASN A 102 -2.58 2.52 -14.43
C ASN A 102 -3.35 2.38 -13.11
N THR A 103 -3.64 1.15 -12.67
CA THR A 103 -4.35 0.92 -11.40
C THR A 103 -3.45 1.25 -10.20
N VAL A 104 -2.17 0.90 -10.27
CA VAL A 104 -1.18 1.27 -9.24
C VAL A 104 -1.04 2.79 -9.17
N GLY A 105 -0.89 3.46 -10.31
CA GLY A 105 -0.83 4.93 -10.38
C GLY A 105 -2.08 5.60 -9.79
N GLY A 106 -3.27 5.12 -10.16
CA GLY A 106 -4.53 5.63 -9.60
C GLY A 106 -4.68 5.37 -8.09
N LEU A 107 -4.18 4.24 -7.59
CA LEU A 107 -4.11 3.97 -6.15
C LEU A 107 -3.14 4.92 -5.45
N GLU A 108 -1.97 5.18 -6.03
CA GLU A 108 -0.99 6.13 -5.48
C GLU A 108 -1.56 7.55 -5.41
N SER A 109 -2.19 8.03 -6.49
CA SER A 109 -2.87 9.34 -6.49
C SER A 109 -4.00 9.39 -5.47
N ALA A 110 -4.82 8.34 -5.36
CA ALA A 110 -5.87 8.26 -4.34
C ALA A 110 -5.30 8.31 -2.92
N LEU A 111 -4.18 7.63 -2.67
CA LEU A 111 -3.48 7.66 -1.39
C LEU A 111 -2.94 9.05 -1.05
N GLN A 112 -2.35 9.74 -2.03
CA GLN A 112 -1.89 11.11 -1.82
C GLN A 112 -3.05 12.03 -1.44
N LEU A 113 -4.19 11.96 -2.14
CA LEU A 113 -5.37 12.76 -1.84
C LEU A 113 -5.89 12.52 -0.41
N ILE A 114 -6.11 11.26 -0.01
CA ILE A 114 -6.63 10.98 1.34
C ILE A 114 -5.62 11.37 2.44
N ILE A 115 -4.31 11.20 2.21
CA ILE A 115 -3.28 11.59 3.18
C ILE A 115 -3.21 13.12 3.31
N SER A 116 -3.41 13.85 2.22
CA SER A 116 -3.47 15.31 2.23
C SER A 116 -4.73 15.85 2.91
N GLU A 117 -5.89 15.21 2.72
CA GLU A 117 -7.15 15.63 3.34
C GLU A 117 -7.28 15.18 4.80
N VAL A 118 -6.80 13.98 5.13
CA VAL A 118 -6.93 13.37 6.46
C VAL A 118 -5.59 13.42 7.17
N LEU A 119 -5.42 14.46 8.00
CA LEU A 119 -4.19 14.74 8.77
C LEU A 119 -3.89 13.70 9.88
N CYS A 120 -4.70 12.65 10.02
CA CYS A 120 -4.59 11.64 11.06
C CYS A 120 -4.93 10.23 10.53
N ILE A 121 -4.41 9.82 9.38
CA ILE A 121 -4.49 8.41 9.00
C ILE A 121 -3.73 7.57 10.03
N GLU A 122 -4.48 6.83 10.83
CA GLU A 122 -3.99 5.97 11.89
C GLU A 122 -3.91 4.51 11.44
N GLU A 123 -4.84 4.07 10.59
CA GLU A 123 -5.03 2.66 10.28
C GLU A 123 -5.29 2.43 8.79
N VAL A 124 -4.49 1.55 8.20
CA VAL A 124 -4.62 1.10 6.81
C VAL A 124 -4.61 -0.41 6.77
N VAL A 125 -5.55 -0.98 6.02
CA VAL A 125 -5.68 -2.43 5.85
C VAL A 125 -5.52 -2.78 4.38
N LEU A 126 -4.64 -3.74 4.10
CA LEU A 126 -4.51 -4.36 2.80
C LEU A 126 -5.11 -5.76 2.87
N VAL A 127 -6.09 -6.03 2.02
CA VAL A 127 -6.76 -7.33 1.91
C VAL A 127 -6.39 -7.96 0.57
N LEU A 128 -5.73 -9.11 0.62
CA LEU A 128 -5.48 -9.92 -0.57
C LEU A 128 -6.47 -11.08 -0.61
N GLY A 129 -7.34 -11.13 -1.63
CA GLY A 129 -8.38 -12.17 -1.75
C GLY A 129 -9.44 -11.90 -2.81
N ALA A 130 -10.54 -12.67 -2.77
CA ALA A 130 -11.63 -12.55 -3.74
C ALA A 130 -12.47 -11.28 -3.52
N SER A 131 -12.65 -10.88 -2.27
CA SER A 131 -13.32 -9.64 -1.84
C SER A 131 -12.79 -9.20 -0.47
N PRO A 132 -13.03 -7.95 -0.04
CA PRO A 132 -12.61 -7.49 1.28
C PRO A 132 -13.14 -8.35 2.45
N ILE A 133 -14.34 -8.92 2.30
CA ILE A 133 -14.99 -9.76 3.34
C ILE A 133 -14.51 -11.22 3.29
N ARG A 134 -13.93 -11.65 2.16
CA ARG A 134 -13.34 -12.98 1.95
C ARG A 134 -11.83 -12.87 1.69
N PRO A 135 -11.03 -12.42 2.70
CA PRO A 135 -9.59 -12.38 2.58
C PRO A 135 -9.01 -13.79 2.48
N ARG A 136 -7.86 -13.87 1.82
CA ARG A 136 -6.88 -14.93 2.03
C ARG A 136 -5.78 -14.46 2.98
N TYR A 137 -5.33 -13.21 2.80
CA TYR A 137 -4.36 -12.57 3.69
C TYR A 137 -4.81 -11.15 4.03
N VAL A 138 -4.50 -10.72 5.25
CA VAL A 138 -4.80 -9.38 5.75
C VAL A 138 -3.53 -8.80 6.35
N TYR A 139 -3.20 -7.58 5.95
CA TYR A 139 -2.09 -6.79 6.48
C TYR A 139 -2.64 -5.51 7.08
N GLU A 140 -2.32 -5.24 8.33
CA GLU A 140 -2.76 -4.04 9.02
C GLU A 140 -1.55 -3.18 9.38
N LEU A 141 -1.59 -1.91 8.97
CA LEU A 141 -0.58 -0.93 9.25
C LEU A 141 -1.19 0.14 10.15
N CYS A 142 -0.69 0.21 11.39
CA CYS A 142 -1.04 1.25 12.33
C CYS A 142 0.09 2.27 12.44
N PHE A 143 -0.22 3.55 12.28
CA PHE A 143 0.74 4.65 12.35
C PHE A 143 0.51 5.46 13.63
N LEU A 144 1.43 5.37 14.58
CA LEU A 144 1.43 6.22 15.78
C LEU A 144 2.30 7.45 15.51
N ARG A 145 1.64 8.52 15.07
CA ARG A 145 2.29 9.82 14.83
C ARG A 145 2.78 10.41 16.15
N GLY A 146 3.98 10.99 16.13
CA GLY A 146 4.51 11.80 17.23
C GLY A 146 3.87 13.18 17.26
N LYS A 147 4.44 14.11 18.01
CA LYS A 147 4.00 15.52 17.95
C LYS A 147 4.04 16.01 16.51
N VAL A 148 2.88 16.39 15.99
CA VAL A 148 2.72 16.98 14.67
C VAL A 148 3.32 18.37 14.74
N VAL A 149 4.53 18.54 14.23
CA VAL A 149 5.03 19.87 13.86
C VAL A 149 4.46 20.13 12.48
N GLN A 150 3.52 21.08 12.38
CA GLN A 150 3.16 21.64 11.08
C GLN A 150 4.45 22.23 10.49
N ARG A 151 5.04 21.51 9.53
CA ARG A 151 6.02 22.11 8.64
C ARG A 151 5.24 22.70 7.47
N ASP A 152 5.57 23.94 7.14
CA ASP A 152 5.26 24.56 5.86
C ASP A 152 6.06 23.86 4.74
N ASP A 153 5.83 22.57 4.56
CA ASP A 153 6.44 21.78 3.49
C ASP A 153 5.51 21.77 2.30
N ASP A 154 6.05 22.13 1.14
CA ASP A 154 5.39 22.33 -0.14
C ASP A 154 4.79 21.02 -0.68
N GLY A 155 3.69 20.53 -0.08
CA GLY A 155 2.81 19.47 -0.60
C GLY A 155 3.45 18.15 -1.06
N GLY A 156 4.75 17.96 -0.79
CA GLY A 156 5.60 17.09 -1.58
C GLY A 156 5.68 15.70 -0.99
N PHE A 157 5.17 14.70 -1.72
CA PHE A 157 5.36 13.29 -1.40
C PHE A 157 6.74 12.78 -1.86
N ALA A 158 7.80 13.57 -1.68
CA ALA A 158 9.15 13.18 -2.04
C ALA A 158 9.65 12.04 -1.12
N LYS A 159 10.29 11.04 -1.71
CA LYS A 159 10.74 9.86 -0.96
C LYS A 159 11.90 10.23 -0.02
N SER A 160 11.69 10.04 1.29
CA SER A 160 12.71 10.28 2.30
C SER A 160 13.48 9.00 2.68
N LYS A 161 14.72 9.16 3.18
CA LYS A 161 15.51 8.03 3.74
C LYS A 161 14.81 7.38 4.93
N VAL A 162 14.06 8.17 5.71
CA VAL A 162 13.26 7.67 6.84
C VAL A 162 12.19 6.71 6.34
N ALA A 163 11.44 7.12 5.31
CA ALA A 163 10.41 6.28 4.71
C ALA A 163 11.00 4.97 4.17
N GLU A 164 12.12 5.03 3.45
CA GLU A 164 12.79 3.83 2.94
C GLU A 164 13.25 2.89 4.07
N GLY A 165 13.82 3.43 5.15
CA GLY A 165 14.25 2.66 6.31
C GLY A 165 13.08 1.96 7.01
N ILE A 166 11.96 2.65 7.18
CA ILE A 166 10.74 2.08 7.77
C ILE A 166 10.14 1.03 6.83
N SER A 167 10.04 1.29 5.52
CA SER A 167 9.54 0.31 4.54
C SER A 167 10.35 -0.99 4.59
N LYS A 168 11.69 -0.92 4.63
CA LYS A 168 12.54 -2.11 4.77
C LYS A 168 12.31 -2.85 6.09
N LYS A 169 12.15 -2.13 7.20
CA LYS A 169 11.80 -2.75 8.50
C LYS A 169 10.44 -3.43 8.46
N ALA A 170 9.43 -2.79 7.87
CA ALA A 170 8.08 -3.33 7.69
C ALA A 170 8.10 -4.61 6.86
N VAL A 171 8.76 -4.58 5.70
CA VAL A 171 8.94 -5.76 4.85
C VAL A 171 9.60 -6.91 5.61
N ARG A 172 10.72 -6.67 6.31
CA ARG A 172 11.37 -7.71 7.11
C ARG A 172 10.48 -8.27 8.22
N ALA A 173 9.69 -7.43 8.88
CA ALA A 173 8.74 -7.87 9.89
C ALA A 173 7.65 -8.76 9.28
N LEU A 174 7.12 -8.42 8.10
CA LEU A 174 6.13 -9.25 7.41
C LEU A 174 6.71 -10.59 6.97
N ILE A 175 7.96 -10.63 6.48
CA ILE A 175 8.64 -11.88 6.14
C ILE A 175 8.76 -12.77 7.38
N ARG A 176 9.16 -12.22 8.54
CA ARG A 176 9.23 -12.97 9.80
C ARG A 176 7.88 -13.51 10.27
N LYS A 177 6.79 -12.81 9.95
CA LYS A 177 5.40 -13.29 10.16
C LYS A 177 4.93 -14.32 9.12
N GLY A 178 5.80 -14.73 8.19
CA GLY A 178 5.47 -15.73 7.17
C GLY A 178 4.75 -15.19 5.94
N ALA A 179 4.80 -13.88 5.66
CA ALA A 179 4.26 -13.34 4.42
C ALA A 179 4.93 -13.99 3.20
N GLY A 180 4.13 -14.57 2.30
CA GLY A 180 4.60 -15.29 1.11
C GLY A 180 4.90 -16.78 1.33
N SER A 181 4.71 -17.33 2.54
CA SER A 181 4.93 -18.77 2.81
C SER A 181 3.86 -19.70 2.22
N GLY A 182 2.73 -19.16 1.78
CA GLY A 182 1.64 -19.96 1.22
C GLY A 182 1.84 -20.30 -0.25
N SER A 183 1.32 -21.45 -0.68
CA SER A 183 1.31 -21.85 -2.10
C SER A 183 0.52 -20.89 -2.98
N TYR A 184 0.96 -20.69 -4.22
CA TYR A 184 0.30 -19.79 -5.17
C TYR A 184 -1.09 -20.32 -5.59
N PRO A 185 -2.19 -19.59 -5.30
CA PRO A 185 -3.54 -19.99 -5.75
C PRO A 185 -3.93 -19.52 -7.14
N GLY A 186 -3.05 -18.80 -7.84
CA GLY A 186 -3.45 -18.01 -8.99
C GLY A 186 -3.63 -16.52 -8.69
N PRO A 187 -3.93 -15.72 -9.73
CA PRO A 187 -4.12 -14.29 -9.60
C PRO A 187 -5.36 -13.95 -8.76
N THR A 188 -5.18 -13.04 -7.81
CA THR A 188 -6.24 -12.53 -6.93
C THR A 188 -6.25 -11.00 -6.90
N LYS A 189 -7.03 -10.39 -6.00
CA LYS A 189 -7.18 -8.93 -5.92
C LYS A 189 -6.63 -8.41 -4.60
N LEU A 190 -5.92 -7.29 -4.68
CA LEU A 190 -5.51 -6.49 -3.53
C LEU A 190 -6.47 -5.31 -3.38
N PHE A 191 -7.10 -5.23 -2.21
CA PHE A 191 -7.96 -4.13 -1.79
C PHE A 191 -7.24 -3.32 -0.72
N LEU A 192 -7.35 -2.00 -0.81
CA LEU A 192 -6.82 -1.07 0.19
C LEU A 192 -7.99 -0.39 0.89
N LEU A 193 -7.99 -0.43 2.22
CA LEU A 193 -8.94 0.28 3.06
C LEU A 193 -8.20 1.21 4.01
N VAL A 194 -8.73 2.41 4.18
CA VAL A 194 -8.18 3.42 5.10
C VAL A 194 -9.26 3.77 6.08
N LYS A 195 -8.89 3.91 7.35
CA LYS A 195 -9.76 4.43 8.38
C LYS A 195 -9.67 5.96 8.40
N ALA A 196 -10.81 6.63 8.25
CA ALA A 196 -10.90 8.08 8.17
C ALA A 196 -12.21 8.58 8.82
N PRO A 197 -12.30 9.88 9.18
CA PRO A 197 -13.54 10.48 9.70
C PRO A 197 -14.72 10.26 8.76
N SER A 198 -15.94 10.08 9.30
CA SER A 198 -17.13 9.83 8.47
C SER A 198 -17.50 11.00 7.56
N SER A 199 -17.01 12.21 7.88
CA SER A 199 -17.13 13.42 7.06
C SER A 199 -16.22 13.44 5.83
N PHE A 200 -15.24 12.53 5.73
CA PHE A 200 -14.35 12.43 4.57
C PHE A 200 -15.14 12.07 3.31
N ASN A 201 -14.87 12.79 2.21
CA ASN A 201 -15.64 12.66 0.98
C ASN A 201 -14.80 12.79 -0.30
N LEU A 202 -14.22 11.67 -0.75
CA LEU A 202 -13.63 11.53 -2.07
C LEU A 202 -14.29 10.40 -2.86
N PRO A 203 -15.52 10.59 -3.37
CA PRO A 203 -16.36 9.51 -3.88
C PRO A 203 -15.83 8.89 -5.18
N LEU A 204 -14.97 9.60 -5.91
CA LEU A 204 -14.28 9.11 -7.12
C LEU A 204 -13.17 8.10 -6.79
N HIS A 205 -12.62 8.16 -5.57
CA HIS A 205 -11.46 7.35 -5.16
C HIS A 205 -11.80 6.36 -4.06
N PHE A 206 -12.74 6.70 -3.18
CA PHE A 206 -13.06 5.93 -1.98
C PHE A 206 -14.56 5.69 -1.83
N LEU A 207 -14.88 4.54 -1.25
CA LEU A 207 -16.24 4.11 -0.93
C LEU A 207 -16.36 3.88 0.59
N PRO A 208 -17.31 4.52 1.28
CA PRO A 208 -17.52 4.28 2.71
C PRO A 208 -18.00 2.83 2.94
N LYS A 209 -17.50 2.22 4.00
CA LYS A 209 -17.77 0.84 4.43
C LYS A 209 -17.95 0.78 5.95
N ARG A 210 -19.03 1.39 6.44
CA ARG A 210 -19.34 1.50 7.90
C ARG A 210 -19.29 0.15 8.63
N ASP A 211 -19.85 -0.89 8.00
CA ASP A 211 -19.94 -2.23 8.59
C ASP A 211 -18.82 -3.17 8.13
N PHE A 212 -17.71 -2.64 7.62
CA PHE A 212 -16.61 -3.49 7.16
C PHE A 212 -16.03 -4.31 8.30
N ARG A 213 -16.16 -5.63 8.17
CA ARG A 213 -15.46 -6.63 8.97
C ARG A 213 -15.08 -7.77 8.06
N TYR A 214 -13.80 -8.14 8.06
CA TYR A 214 -13.35 -9.35 7.39
C TYR A 214 -13.57 -10.59 8.28
N SER A 215 -13.49 -11.78 7.68
CA SER A 215 -13.74 -13.04 8.38
C SER A 215 -12.80 -13.25 9.59
N LYS A 216 -13.38 -13.62 10.75
CA LYS A 216 -12.63 -13.98 11.97
C LYS A 216 -11.72 -15.21 11.81
N LYS A 217 -11.86 -15.96 10.71
CA LYS A 217 -11.03 -17.14 10.42
C LYS A 217 -9.61 -16.76 9.96
N ILE A 218 -9.40 -15.50 9.57
CA ILE A 218 -8.11 -15.02 9.08
C ILE A 218 -7.36 -14.31 10.21
N VAL A 219 -6.09 -14.68 10.37
CA VAL A 219 -5.16 -14.04 11.29
C VAL A 219 -4.46 -12.89 10.56
N PRO A 220 -4.68 -11.62 10.93
CA PRO A 220 -4.04 -10.48 10.27
C PRO A 220 -2.56 -10.35 10.68
N SER A 221 -1.71 -10.00 9.72
CA SER A 221 -0.34 -9.56 9.98
C SER A 221 -0.34 -8.08 10.35
N ARG A 222 -0.32 -7.81 11.67
CA ARG A 222 -0.38 -6.46 12.23
C ARG A 222 0.99 -5.84 12.46
N LEU A 223 1.20 -4.64 11.93
CA LEU A 223 2.39 -3.82 12.15
C LEU A 223 1.99 -2.51 12.82
N GLN A 224 2.75 -2.12 13.84
CA GLN A 224 2.59 -0.83 14.51
C GLN A 224 3.86 -0.02 14.33
N ILE A 225 3.77 1.11 13.63
CA ILE A 225 4.90 1.96 13.30
C ILE A 225 4.88 3.14 14.28
N LYS A 226 5.95 3.26 15.08
CA LYS A 226 6.07 4.24 16.16
C LYS A 226 7.30 5.11 15.94
N CYS A 227 7.15 6.41 16.23
CA CYS A 227 8.27 7.34 16.35
C CYS A 227 8.84 7.36 17.77
N ARG A 228 10.10 7.77 17.90
CA ARG A 228 10.82 7.82 19.18
C ARG A 228 10.13 8.70 20.23
N SER A 229 9.51 9.81 19.81
CA SER A 229 8.83 10.74 20.71
C SER A 229 7.63 10.12 21.43
N HIS A 230 6.99 9.09 20.85
CA HIS A 230 5.90 8.35 21.50
C HIS A 230 6.40 7.29 22.50
N VAL A 231 7.64 6.79 22.36
CA VAL A 231 8.22 5.81 23.29
C VAL A 231 8.57 6.51 24.62
N LEU A 232 9.21 7.68 24.54
CA LEU A 232 9.59 8.48 25.71
C LEU A 232 8.38 8.98 26.53
N GLN A 233 7.20 9.06 25.91
CA GLN A 233 5.97 9.49 26.59
C GLN A 233 5.29 8.35 27.37
N MET A 234 5.64 7.08 27.10
CA MET A 234 5.17 5.91 27.83
C MET A 234 6.10 5.48 28.98
N ASP A 235 7.40 5.85 28.92
CA ASP A 235 8.42 5.44 29.89
C ASP A 235 8.67 6.47 31.01
N ALA A 236 7.90 7.57 31.08
CA ALA A 236 8.03 8.54 32.17
C ALA A 236 7.31 8.02 33.43
N PRO A 237 7.99 7.89 34.59
CA PRO A 237 7.32 7.52 35.83
C PRO A 237 6.35 8.63 36.25
N ASP A 238 5.12 8.25 36.58
CA ASP A 238 4.07 9.13 37.08
C ASP A 238 4.51 9.84 38.36
N CYS A 239 5.08 11.04 38.21
CA CYS A 239 5.25 12.01 39.28
C CYS A 239 4.28 13.17 39.03
N SER A 240 3.13 13.05 39.69
CA SER A 240 2.14 14.07 40.06
C SER A 240 2.43 15.53 39.69
N SER A 241 1.58 16.13 38.86
CA SER A 241 0.69 17.25 39.24
C SER A 241 -0.09 17.80 38.04
N GLN A 242 -1.42 17.69 38.14
CA GLN A 242 -2.47 18.51 37.52
C GLN A 242 -2.15 19.29 36.23
N THR A 243 -2.61 18.77 35.09
CA THR A 243 -3.48 19.52 34.16
C THR A 243 -4.36 18.53 33.42
N SER A 244 -5.57 18.35 33.96
CA SER A 244 -6.65 17.55 33.39
C SER A 244 -7.21 18.22 32.13
N SER A 245 -6.65 17.96 30.94
CA SER A 245 -7.36 18.23 29.67
C SER A 245 -6.85 17.55 28.39
N SER A 246 -5.80 16.72 28.40
CA SER A 246 -5.31 16.11 27.13
C SER A 246 -5.75 14.66 26.86
N ARG A 247 -6.20 13.91 27.88
CA ARG A 247 -6.68 12.52 27.70
C ARG A 247 -8.08 12.41 27.08
N ASN A 248 -8.93 13.41 27.26
CA ASN A 248 -10.34 13.38 26.84
C ASN A 248 -10.57 13.80 25.36
N LEU A 249 -9.57 14.40 24.70
CA LEU A 249 -9.68 14.80 23.30
C LEU A 249 -9.50 13.61 22.32
N ARG A 250 -8.75 12.58 22.75
CA ARG A 250 -8.37 11.44 21.92
C ARG A 250 -9.47 10.37 21.83
N GLU A 251 -10.26 10.21 22.88
CA GLU A 251 -11.43 9.31 22.87
C GLU A 251 -12.59 9.89 22.07
N SER A 252 -12.80 11.21 22.14
CA SER A 252 -13.90 11.90 21.44
C SER A 252 -13.78 11.89 19.92
N ALA A 253 -12.56 11.91 19.35
CA ALA A 253 -12.32 11.84 17.91
C ALA A 253 -12.39 10.40 17.33
N SER A 254 -12.26 9.37 18.18
CA SER A 254 -12.20 7.97 17.73
C SER A 254 -13.58 7.38 17.36
N ASN A 255 -14.65 7.98 17.88
CA ASN A 255 -16.02 7.45 17.74
C ASN A 255 -16.66 7.69 16.35
N ASP A 256 -16.04 8.47 15.47
CA ASP A 256 -16.58 8.79 14.13
C ASP A 256 -15.72 8.27 12.97
N LEU A 257 -14.74 7.40 13.26
CA LEU A 257 -13.90 6.81 12.23
C LEU A 257 -14.59 5.61 11.57
N ILE A 258 -14.66 5.62 10.23
CA ILE A 258 -15.19 4.51 9.44
C ILE A 258 -14.17 4.05 8.41
N TRP A 259 -14.37 2.84 7.88
CA TRP A 259 -13.54 2.32 6.79
C TRP A 259 -13.94 2.92 5.45
N PHE A 260 -12.95 3.30 4.65
CA PHE A 260 -13.10 3.70 3.26
C PHE A 260 -12.29 2.77 2.37
N GLN A 261 -12.96 2.11 1.43
CA GLN A 261 -12.31 1.23 0.47
C GLN A 261 -11.89 2.04 -0.76
N CYS A 262 -10.61 1.95 -1.14
CA CYS A 262 -10.12 2.50 -2.40
C CYS A 262 -10.77 1.77 -3.58
N ARG A 263 -11.20 2.53 -4.59
CA ARG A 263 -11.80 2.02 -5.83
C ARG A 263 -10.77 1.39 -6.77
N HIS A 264 -9.50 1.77 -6.64
CA HIS A 264 -8.40 1.20 -7.41
C HIS A 264 -8.00 -0.17 -6.83
N VAL A 265 -8.66 -1.22 -7.30
CA VAL A 265 -8.40 -2.61 -6.89
C VAL A 265 -7.36 -3.23 -7.81
N ILE A 266 -6.17 -3.52 -7.28
CA ILE A 266 -5.09 -4.12 -8.06
C ILE A 266 -5.39 -5.61 -8.27
N LYS A 267 -5.49 -6.04 -9.53
CA LYS A 267 -5.64 -7.44 -9.89
C LYS A 267 -4.26 -8.01 -10.27
N GLY A 268 -3.90 -9.15 -9.70
CA GLY A 268 -2.68 -9.86 -10.06
C GLY A 268 -2.67 -10.26 -11.55
N LEU A 269 -1.46 -10.33 -12.11
CA LEU A 269 -1.21 -10.80 -13.46
C LEU A 269 -1.10 -12.33 -13.46
N ALA A 270 -1.60 -12.95 -14.52
CA ALA A 270 -1.31 -14.35 -14.80
C ALA A 270 0.04 -14.43 -15.51
N PHE A 271 0.99 -15.14 -14.95
CA PHE A 271 2.28 -15.44 -15.57
C PHE A 271 2.73 -16.85 -15.19
N LYS A 272 3.60 -17.43 -16.02
CA LYS A 272 4.19 -18.74 -15.72
C LYS A 272 5.16 -18.55 -14.56
N ILE A 273 4.89 -19.21 -13.44
CA ILE A 273 5.85 -19.31 -12.34
C ILE A 273 6.85 -20.40 -12.75
N PRO A 274 8.17 -20.17 -12.61
CA PRO A 274 9.12 -21.26 -12.73
C PRO A 274 8.75 -22.32 -11.69
N THR A 275 8.32 -23.50 -12.11
CA THR A 275 8.25 -24.66 -11.22
C THR A 275 9.67 -24.90 -10.72
N GLU A 276 9.88 -24.83 -9.41
CA GLU A 276 11.11 -25.32 -8.79
C GLU A 276 11.20 -26.82 -9.11
N GLU A 277 12.24 -27.21 -9.85
CA GLU A 277 12.67 -28.61 -10.01
C GLU A 277 13.43 -29.08 -8.77
#